data_AF-A0A7V4PQT8-F1
#
_entry.id   AF-A0A7V4PQT8-F1
#
_cell.length_a   1.000
_cell.length_b   1.000
_cell.length_c   1.000
_cell.angle_alpha   90.00
_cell.angle_beta   90.00
_cell.angle_gamma   90.00
#
_symmetry.space_group_name_H-M   'P 1'
#
loop_
_entity.id
_entity.type
_entity.pdbx_description
1 polymer ?
#
loop_
_entity_poly.entity_id
_entity_poly.type
_entity_poly.pdbx_seq_one_letter_code
_entity_poly.pdbx_strand_id
1 'polypeptide(L)'
;GVVAAHTTLPVIGVPIDSSSLKGLDALLATVQMPAGVPVATMAIGKAGAANAGIFAAQIIAAKDAAVAAKLAGLKTEMAAGVEEKDQKLRSERQRR
;
A
#
# COMPACT_ATOMS: atom_id res chain seq x y z
N GLY A 1 5.53 -15.00 5.61
CA GLY A 1 6.07 -15.96 6.58
C GLY A 1 7.45 -16.45 6.19
N VAL A 2 7.54 -17.49 5.35
CA VAL A 2 8.80 -18.20 5.04
C VAL A 2 9.93 -17.29 4.62
N VAL A 3 9.68 -16.35 3.69
CA VAL A 3 10.71 -15.40 3.23
C VAL A 3 11.28 -14.60 4.40
N ALA A 4 10.42 -14.06 5.29
CA ALA A 4 10.85 -13.28 6.46
C ALA A 4 11.65 -14.09 7.49
N ALA A 5 11.43 -15.41 7.55
CA ALA A 5 12.21 -16.28 8.43
C ALA A 5 13.64 -16.54 7.93
N HIS A 6 13.92 -16.27 6.64
CA HIS A 6 15.21 -16.59 6.00
C HIS A 6 15.99 -15.35 5.57
N THR A 7 15.55 -14.15 5.95
CA THR A 7 16.21 -12.89 5.58
C THR A 7 16.17 -11.89 6.71
N THR A 8 17.18 -11.02 6.76
CA THR A 8 17.20 -9.84 7.64
C THR A 8 16.63 -8.60 6.96
N LEU A 9 16.29 -8.69 5.68
CA LEU A 9 15.67 -7.58 4.95
C LEU A 9 14.19 -7.42 5.30
N PRO A 10 13.63 -6.20 5.22
CA PRO A 10 12.20 -6.00 5.39
C PRO A 10 11.39 -6.80 4.37
N VAL A 11 10.34 -7.48 4.84
CA VAL A 11 9.40 -8.23 3.98
C VAL A 11 8.03 -7.59 4.03
N ILE A 12 7.46 -7.32 2.85
CA ILE A 12 6.12 -6.77 2.69
C ILE A 12 5.20 -7.87 2.19
N GLY A 13 4.08 -8.08 2.88
CA GLY A 13 3.06 -9.06 2.54
C GLY A 13 1.83 -8.40 1.91
N VAL A 14 1.33 -8.98 0.82
CA VAL A 14 0.06 -8.57 0.20
C VAL A 14 -0.90 -9.77 0.24
N PRO A 15 -1.95 -9.72 1.06
CA PRO A 15 -2.98 -10.76 1.05
C PRO A 15 -3.77 -10.75 -0.26
N ILE A 16 -4.07 -11.93 -0.82
CA ILE A 16 -4.84 -12.06 -2.06
C ILE A 16 -6.29 -12.46 -1.71
N ASP A 17 -7.26 -11.93 -2.45
CA ASP A 17 -8.70 -12.10 -2.24
C ASP A 17 -9.28 -13.37 -2.91
N SER A 18 -8.46 -14.40 -3.16
CA SER A 18 -8.83 -15.58 -3.96
C SER A 18 -9.63 -16.64 -3.20
N SER A 19 -9.88 -16.47 -1.91
CA SER A 19 -10.59 -17.43 -1.07
C SER A 19 -12.09 -17.14 -0.98
N SER A 20 -12.88 -18.12 -0.50
CA SER A 20 -14.30 -17.93 -0.17
C SER A 20 -14.53 -16.87 0.92
N LEU A 21 -13.50 -16.57 1.72
CA LEU A 21 -13.51 -15.57 2.78
C LEU A 21 -13.03 -14.20 2.31
N LYS A 22 -12.95 -13.96 0.98
CA LYS A 22 -12.55 -12.69 0.39
C LYS A 22 -11.20 -12.19 0.92
N GLY A 23 -10.26 -13.10 1.16
CA GLY A 23 -8.91 -12.79 1.62
C GLY A 23 -8.76 -12.52 3.12
N LEU A 24 -9.80 -12.68 3.95
CA LEU A 24 -9.66 -12.55 5.41
C LEU A 24 -8.71 -13.59 5.99
N ASP A 25 -8.79 -14.83 5.51
CA ASP A 25 -7.85 -15.91 5.80
C ASP A 25 -6.42 -15.56 5.38
N ALA A 26 -6.24 -15.04 4.17
CA ALA A 26 -4.93 -14.60 3.69
C ALA A 26 -4.37 -13.43 4.53
N LEU A 27 -5.24 -12.49 4.94
CA LEU A 27 -4.86 -11.37 5.80
C LEU A 27 -4.37 -11.88 7.15
N LEU A 28 -5.15 -12.73 7.81
CA LEU A 28 -4.79 -13.28 9.11
C LEU A 28 -3.51 -14.14 9.02
N ALA A 29 -3.36 -14.95 7.97
CA ALA A 29 -2.18 -15.78 7.75
C ALA A 29 -0.90 -14.97 7.48
N THR A 30 -1.02 -13.72 7.02
CA THR A 30 0.14 -12.85 6.72
C THR A 30 0.47 -11.89 7.84
N VAL A 31 -0.54 -11.35 8.54
CA VAL A 31 -0.36 -10.35 9.60
C VAL A 31 -0.05 -10.96 10.97
N GLN A 32 -0.57 -12.15 11.28
CA GLN A 32 -0.43 -12.79 12.60
C GLN A 32 0.93 -13.52 12.74
N MET A 33 2.02 -12.79 12.54
CA MET A 33 3.36 -13.31 12.71
C MET A 33 3.76 -13.31 14.20
N PRO A 34 4.44 -14.35 14.70
CA PRO A 34 4.98 -14.36 16.05
C PRO A 34 6.11 -13.31 16.21
N ALA A 35 6.39 -12.96 17.46
CA ALA A 35 7.49 -12.06 17.78
C ALA A 35 8.83 -12.60 17.24
N GLY A 36 9.62 -11.70 16.63
CA GLY A 36 10.94 -12.02 16.06
C GLY A 36 10.96 -12.23 14.54
N VAL A 37 9.81 -12.46 13.88
CA VAL A 37 9.74 -12.65 12.42
C VAL A 37 8.70 -11.71 11.79
N PRO A 38 8.96 -10.40 11.77
CA PRO A 38 7.96 -9.41 11.34
C PRO A 38 7.68 -9.45 9.82
N VAL A 39 6.44 -9.14 9.45
CA VAL A 39 6.02 -8.91 8.06
C VAL A 39 5.16 -7.65 8.00
N ALA A 40 5.51 -6.70 7.13
CA ALA A 40 4.70 -5.50 6.87
C ALA A 40 3.53 -5.86 5.96
N THR A 41 2.37 -6.14 6.54
CA THR A 41 1.19 -6.60 5.79
C THR A 41 0.33 -5.44 5.31
N MET A 42 0.03 -5.40 4.00
CA MET A 42 -0.80 -4.38 3.36
C MET A 42 -2.28 -4.78 3.30
N ALA A 43 -3.11 -3.90 2.74
CA ALA A 43 -4.50 -4.20 2.43
C ALA A 43 -4.66 -5.43 1.50
N ILE A 44 -5.84 -6.02 1.46
CA ILE A 44 -6.13 -7.17 0.59
C ILE A 44 -6.19 -6.73 -0.89
N GLY A 45 -5.64 -7.54 -1.79
CA GLY A 45 -5.82 -7.45 -3.23
C GLY A 45 -5.07 -6.29 -3.89
N LYS A 46 -5.67 -5.71 -4.94
CA LYS A 46 -5.02 -4.70 -5.81
C LYS A 46 -4.56 -3.44 -5.06
N ALA A 47 -5.38 -2.96 -4.11
CA ALA A 47 -5.01 -1.81 -3.28
C ALA A 47 -3.77 -2.12 -2.43
N GLY A 48 -3.70 -3.34 -1.89
CA GLY A 48 -2.53 -3.85 -1.19
C GLY A 48 -1.28 -3.90 -2.04
N ALA A 49 -1.38 -4.39 -3.28
CA ALA A 49 -0.26 -4.46 -4.21
C ALA A 49 0.29 -3.07 -4.56
N ALA A 50 -0.59 -2.09 -4.81
CA ALA A 50 -0.18 -0.70 -5.04
C ALA A 50 0.53 -0.12 -3.81
N ASN A 51 -0.05 -0.30 -2.63
CA ASN A 51 0.52 0.19 -1.37
C ASN A 51 1.84 -0.51 -1.02
N ALA A 52 2.01 -1.79 -1.34
CA ALA A 52 3.27 -2.49 -1.15
C ALA A 52 4.40 -1.86 -1.98
N GLY A 53 4.13 -1.50 -3.24
CA GLY A 53 5.09 -0.78 -4.08
C GLY A 53 5.44 0.60 -3.52
N ILE A 54 4.43 1.36 -3.08
CA ILE A 54 4.64 2.68 -2.48
C ILE A 54 5.43 2.58 -1.17
N PHE A 55 5.11 1.60 -0.31
CA PHE A 55 5.79 1.38 0.96
C PHE A 55 7.23 0.91 0.76
N ALA A 56 7.49 0.04 -0.23
CA ALA A 56 8.84 -0.33 -0.64
C ALA A 56 9.64 0.91 -1.11
N ALA A 57 9.03 1.77 -1.92
CA ALA A 57 9.65 3.02 -2.34
C ALA A 57 9.94 3.94 -1.14
N GLN A 58 9.07 4.00 -0.12
CA GLN A 58 9.31 4.78 1.11
C GLN A 58 10.51 4.25 1.91
N ILE A 59 10.67 2.92 1.99
CA ILE A 59 11.85 2.31 2.63
C ILE A 59 13.12 2.71 1.87
N ILE A 60 13.10 2.64 0.54
CA ILE A 60 14.25 3.01 -0.31
C ILE A 60 14.56 4.52 -0.19
N ALA A 61 13.52 5.36 -0.19
CA ALA A 61 13.64 6.81 -0.10
C ALA A 61 14.33 7.30 1.18
N ALA A 62 14.34 6.49 2.25
CA ALA A 62 15.10 6.81 3.45
C ALA A 62 16.61 6.96 3.19
N LYS A 63 17.12 6.40 2.09
CA LYS A 63 18.52 6.49 1.67
C LYS A 63 18.72 6.98 0.24
N ASP A 64 17.65 7.18 -0.53
CA ASP A 64 17.70 7.65 -1.90
C ASP A 64 16.85 8.93 -2.08
N ALA A 65 17.54 10.06 -2.26
CA ALA A 65 16.89 11.36 -2.44
C ALA A 65 16.09 11.48 -3.75
N ALA A 66 16.48 10.78 -4.81
CA ALA A 66 15.75 10.81 -6.07
C ALA A 66 14.41 10.07 -5.94
N VAL A 67 14.39 8.94 -5.23
CA VAL A 67 13.14 8.23 -4.91
C VAL A 67 12.27 9.05 -3.96
N ALA A 68 12.87 9.72 -2.98
CA ALA A 68 12.14 10.63 -2.07
C ALA A 68 11.43 11.77 -2.83
N ALA A 69 12.12 12.39 -3.80
CA ALA A 69 11.53 13.44 -4.64
C ALA A 69 10.35 12.91 -5.48
N LYS A 70 10.48 11.72 -6.08
CA LYS A 70 9.39 11.08 -6.82
C LYS A 70 8.17 10.78 -5.95
N LEU A 71 8.39 10.32 -4.71
CA LEU A 71 7.31 10.08 -3.75
C LEU A 71 6.60 11.38 -3.33
N ALA A 72 7.34 12.48 -3.17
CA ALA A 72 6.75 13.78 -2.89
C ALA A 72 5.85 14.23 -4.06
N GLY A 73 6.34 14.08 -5.30
CA GLY A 73 5.57 14.35 -6.52
C GLY A 73 4.27 13.54 -6.58
N LEU A 74 4.35 12.23 -6.33
CA LEU A 74 3.18 11.34 -6.29
C LEU A 74 2.13 11.83 -5.30
N LYS A 75 2.53 12.27 -4.11
CA LYS A 75 1.60 12.80 -3.10
C LYS A 75 0.93 14.10 -3.55
N THR A 76 1.68 15.00 -4.18
CA THR A 76 1.12 16.25 -4.71
C THR A 76 0.12 16.00 -5.84
N GLU A 77 0.42 15.07 -6.75
CA GLU A 77 -0.47 14.67 -7.84
C GLU A 77 -1.77 14.05 -7.30
N MET A 78 -1.66 13.19 -6.30
CA MET A 78 -2.84 12.60 -5.64
C MET A 78 -3.74 13.66 -5.00
N ALA A 79 -3.16 14.65 -4.31
CA ALA A 79 -3.93 15.73 -3.68
C ALA A 79 -4.67 16.56 -4.74
N ALA A 80 -3.97 16.98 -5.80
CA ALA A 80 -4.56 17.73 -6.91
C ALA A 80 -5.70 16.94 -7.58
N GLY A 81 -5.52 15.63 -7.78
CA GLY A 81 -6.55 14.78 -8.38
C GLY A 81 -7.81 14.61 -7.50
N VAL A 82 -7.71 14.77 -6.18
CA VAL A 82 -8.88 14.78 -5.28
C VAL A 82 -9.62 16.12 -5.39
N GLU A 83 -8.89 17.23 -5.41
CA GLU A 83 -9.46 18.57 -5.55
C GLU A 83 -10.21 18.73 -6.89
N GLU A 84 -9.64 18.23 -7.99
CA GLU A 84 -10.28 18.24 -9.30
C GLU A 84 -11.60 17.44 -9.30
N LYS A 85 -11.58 16.24 -8.70
CA LYS A 85 -12.78 15.40 -8.59
C LYS A 85 -13.86 16.06 -7.73
N ASP A 86 -13.48 16.73 -6.63
CA ASP A 86 -14.43 17.45 -5.78
C ASP A 86 -15.06 18.64 -6.52
N GLN A 87 -14.27 19.43 -7.24
CA GLN A 87 -14.77 20.54 -8.06
C GLN A 87 -15.77 20.04 -9.12
N LYS A 88 -15.43 18.92 -9.79
CA LYS A 88 -16.32 18.30 -10.78
C LYS A 88 -17.64 17.88 -10.15
N LEU A 89 -17.61 17.18 -9.01
CA LEU A 89 -18.81 16.77 -8.26
C LEU A 89 -19.66 17.97 -7.84
N ARG A 90 -19.05 19.06 -7.37
CA ARG A 90 -19.77 20.29 -6.99
C ARG A 90 -20.46 20.94 -8.19
N SER A 91 -19.79 21.00 -9.34
CA SER A 91 -20.38 21.57 -10.56
C SER A 91 -21.55 20.73 -11.09
N GLU A 92 -21.46 19.39 -11.05
CA GLU A 92 -22.56 18.49 -11.41
C GLU A 92 -23.76 18.64 -10.47
N ARG A 93 -23.50 18.84 -9.18
CA ARG A 93 -24.55 19.05 -8.17
C ARG A 93 -25.26 20.40 -8.32
N GLN A 94 -24.55 21.46 -8.74
CA GLN A 94 -25.15 22.77 -9.02
C GLN A 94 -25.97 22.78 -10.32
N ARG A 95 -25.78 21.78 -11.18
CA ARG A 95 -26.48 21.62 -12.46
C ARG A 95 -27.78 20.83 -12.35
N ARG A 96 -28.06 20.23 -11.18
CA ARG A 96 -29.30 19.54 -10.82
C ARG A 96 -30.17 20.43 -9.95
#